data_AF-A0A1A8AM27-F1
#
_entry.id   AF-A0A1A8AM27-F1
#
_cell.length_a   1.000
_cell.length_b   1.000
_cell.length_c   1.000
_cell.angle_alpha   90.00
_cell.angle_beta   90.00
_cell.angle_gamma   90.00
#
_symmetry.space_group_name_H-M   'P 1'
#
loop_
_entity.id
_entity.type
_entity.pdbx_description
1 polymer ?
#
loop_
_entity_poly.entity_id
_entity_poly.type
_entity_poly.pdbx_seq_one_letter_code
_entity_poly.pdbx_strand_id
1 'polypeptide(L)'
;NTSKPQHKHMDITNTYDKLEYKIYDPGKELENILCIHMNNKCEYFSEQELSDSVLTEGTLSFNSRSLNCNYSKILDCLTQNKKRFQIIAITETWLKEGDEEEVQIEGYEMYFMNRNNKRGGGVALYVCHNLKSKVIHNVTNSSS
;
A
#
# COMPACT_ATOMS: atom_id res chain seq x y z
N ASN A 1 14.58 -51.87 25.99
CA ASN A 1 13.29 -51.15 25.98
C ASN A 1 13.50 -49.66 26.19
N THR A 2 13.74 -48.92 25.12
CA THR A 2 13.71 -47.45 25.11
C THR A 2 13.19 -47.01 23.73
N SER A 3 11.87 -46.83 23.64
CA SER A 3 11.17 -46.37 22.45
C SER A 3 11.38 -44.86 22.31
N LYS A 4 12.07 -44.42 21.25
CA LYS A 4 12.18 -43.00 20.88
C LYS A 4 10.83 -42.49 20.38
N PRO A 5 10.40 -41.27 20.74
CA PRO A 5 9.16 -40.69 20.25
C PRO A 5 9.31 -40.35 18.76
N GLN A 6 8.40 -40.87 17.94
CA GLN A 6 8.29 -40.53 16.54
C GLN A 6 7.79 -39.08 16.44
N HIS A 7 8.63 -38.18 15.94
CA HIS A 7 8.23 -36.84 15.56
C HIS A 7 7.15 -36.96 14.48
N LYS A 8 5.90 -36.58 14.81
CA LYS A 8 4.89 -36.27 13.80
C LYS A 8 5.41 -35.07 13.03
N HIS A 9 5.92 -35.28 11.83
CA HIS A 9 5.97 -34.22 10.83
C HIS A 9 4.55 -33.73 10.65
N MET A 10 4.29 -32.50 11.10
CA MET A 10 3.09 -31.78 10.76
C MET A 10 3.33 -31.30 9.33
N ASP A 11 2.70 -31.95 8.37
CA ASP A 11 2.80 -31.59 6.95
C ASP A 11 2.34 -30.14 6.76
N ILE A 12 3.32 -29.24 6.61
CA ILE A 12 3.13 -27.79 6.47
C ILE A 12 2.43 -27.46 5.13
N THR A 13 2.34 -28.42 4.22
CA THR A 13 1.69 -28.29 2.91
C THR A 13 0.19 -27.98 2.99
N ASN A 14 -0.52 -28.42 4.03
CA ASN A 14 -1.97 -28.26 4.13
C ASN A 14 -2.46 -26.87 4.63
N THR A 15 -1.54 -25.97 4.98
CA THR A 15 -1.90 -24.62 5.46
C THR A 15 -1.84 -23.57 4.34
N TYR A 16 -1.19 -23.90 3.21
CA TYR A 16 -1.12 -23.04 2.03
C TYR A 16 -2.38 -23.11 1.16
N ASP A 17 -3.17 -24.18 1.28
CA ASP A 17 -4.36 -24.40 0.44
C ASP A 17 -5.60 -23.57 0.85
N LYS A 18 -5.47 -22.64 1.81
CA LYS A 18 -6.56 -21.74 2.24
C LYS A 18 -6.21 -20.26 2.28
N LEU A 19 -5.02 -19.89 1.81
CA LEU A 19 -4.72 -18.50 1.48
C LEU A 19 -4.62 -18.47 -0.04
N GLU A 20 -5.69 -18.05 -0.71
CA GLU A 20 -5.62 -17.63 -2.11
C GLU A 20 -4.73 -16.38 -2.21
N TYR A 21 -3.42 -16.56 -2.08
CA TYR A 21 -2.47 -15.63 -2.66
C TYR A 21 -2.64 -15.78 -4.17
N LYS A 22 -3.20 -14.77 -4.83
CA LYS A 22 -3.07 -14.61 -6.29
C LYS A 22 -1.57 -14.60 -6.60
N ILE A 23 -1.04 -15.75 -7.02
CA ILE A 23 0.38 -15.93 -7.33
C ILE A 23 0.73 -14.93 -8.44
N TYR A 24 1.74 -14.11 -8.17
CA TYR A 24 2.34 -13.16 -9.11
C TYR A 24 2.65 -13.86 -10.45
N ASP A 25 1.97 -13.44 -11.51
CA ASP A 25 2.25 -13.81 -12.89
C ASP A 25 3.15 -12.74 -13.52
N PRO A 26 4.45 -13.01 -13.76
CA PRO A 26 5.37 -12.05 -14.35
C PRO A 26 5.02 -11.68 -15.80
N GLY A 27 4.09 -12.39 -16.45
CA GLY A 27 3.64 -12.15 -17.82
C GLY A 27 2.41 -11.25 -17.94
N LYS A 28 1.69 -10.98 -16.85
CA LYS A 28 0.66 -9.93 -16.84
C LYS A 28 1.35 -8.60 -16.59
N GLU A 29 1.19 -7.66 -17.53
CA GLU A 29 1.42 -6.25 -17.21
C GLU A 29 0.74 -6.00 -15.87
N LEU A 30 1.54 -5.60 -14.89
CA LEU A 30 1.04 -5.28 -13.56
C LEU A 30 0.06 -4.11 -13.70
N GLU A 31 -1.20 -4.43 -13.99
CA GLU A 31 -2.34 -3.63 -13.60
C GLU A 31 -2.09 -3.23 -12.15
N ASN A 32 -2.18 -1.95 -11.82
CA ASN A 32 -1.79 -1.43 -10.52
C ASN A 32 -2.60 -2.15 -9.44
N ILE A 33 -2.04 -3.20 -8.84
CA ILE A 33 -2.72 -3.97 -7.81
C ILE A 33 -2.80 -3.05 -6.59
N LEU A 34 -4.04 -2.71 -6.24
CA LEU A 34 -4.39 -1.89 -5.10
C LEU A 34 -4.49 -2.80 -3.88
N CYS A 35 -3.90 -2.40 -2.77
CA CYS A 35 -3.98 -3.12 -1.51
C CYS A 35 -4.69 -2.26 -0.48
N ILE A 36 -5.75 -2.78 0.11
CA ILE A 36 -6.58 -2.06 1.07
C ILE A 36 -6.42 -2.71 2.43
N HIS A 37 -6.19 -1.87 3.43
CA HIS A 37 -6.08 -2.26 4.82
C HIS A 37 -7.28 -1.74 5.62
N MET A 38 -8.07 -2.68 6.16
CA MET A 38 -9.26 -2.39 6.97
C MET A 38 -9.40 -3.42 8.09
N ASN A 39 -9.66 -2.98 9.33
CA ASN A 39 -10.01 -3.87 10.45
C ASN A 39 -9.05 -5.07 10.60
N ASN A 40 -7.74 -4.83 10.49
CA ASN A 40 -6.67 -5.84 10.51
C ASN A 40 -6.68 -6.87 9.36
N LYS A 41 -7.45 -6.61 8.30
CA LYS A 41 -7.42 -7.37 7.05
C LYS A 41 -6.72 -6.57 5.97
N CYS A 42 -5.95 -7.26 5.15
CA CYS A 42 -5.28 -6.72 3.98
C CYS A 42 -5.80 -7.49 2.77
N GLU A 43 -6.48 -6.80 1.86
CA GLU A 43 -7.09 -7.40 0.68
C GLU A 43 -6.58 -6.69 -0.57
N TYR A 44 -6.37 -7.47 -1.64
CA TYR A 44 -5.87 -6.96 -2.92
C TYR A 44 -7.02 -6.84 -3.92
N PHE A 45 -7.06 -5.71 -4.60
CA PHE A 45 -8.09 -5.33 -5.55
C PHE A 45 -7.44 -4.85 -6.85
N SER A 46 -8.10 -5.17 -7.96
CA SER A 46 -7.95 -4.45 -9.22
C SER A 46 -8.65 -3.10 -9.14
N GLU A 47 -8.37 -2.23 -10.13
CA GLU A 47 -9.02 -0.91 -10.23
C GLU A 47 -10.56 -1.03 -10.36
N GLN A 48 -11.06 -2.09 -11.02
CA GLN A 48 -12.49 -2.34 -11.19
C GLN A 48 -13.15 -2.80 -9.88
N GLU A 49 -12.55 -3.78 -9.19
CA GLU A 49 -13.07 -4.29 -7.91
C GLU A 49 -13.12 -3.18 -6.83
N LEU A 50 -12.22 -2.20 -6.90
CA LEU A 50 -12.22 -1.05 -6.00
C LEU A 50 -13.44 -0.15 -6.21
N SER A 51 -13.76 0.20 -7.45
CA SER A 51 -14.87 1.10 -7.80
C SER A 51 -16.23 0.58 -7.29
N ASP A 52 -16.41 -0.74 -7.34
CA ASP A 52 -17.64 -1.40 -6.90
C ASP A 52 -17.72 -1.62 -5.38
N SER A 53 -16.59 -1.44 -4.66
CA SER A 53 -16.50 -1.71 -3.23
C SER A 53 -17.03 -0.54 -2.38
N VAL A 54 -17.90 -0.84 -1.40
CA VAL A 54 -18.37 0.15 -0.41
C VAL A 54 -17.40 0.18 0.76
N LEU A 55 -16.22 0.71 0.52
CA LEU A 55 -15.18 0.82 1.54
C LEU A 55 -15.49 1.99 2.45
N THR A 56 -15.66 1.69 3.74
CA THR A 56 -16.22 2.67 4.67
C THR A 56 -15.17 3.53 5.34
N GLU A 57 -14.05 2.98 5.80
CA GLU A 57 -12.94 3.74 6.41
C GLU A 57 -11.68 2.86 6.40
N GLY A 58 -10.64 3.23 5.65
CA GLY A 58 -9.45 2.38 5.53
C GLY A 58 -8.26 3.06 4.88
N THR A 59 -7.16 2.32 4.85
CA THR A 59 -5.92 2.73 4.19
C THR A 59 -5.82 2.06 2.84
N LEU A 60 -5.58 2.85 1.80
CA LEU A 60 -5.24 2.35 0.48
C LEU A 60 -3.72 2.37 0.31
N SER A 61 -3.15 1.36 -0.33
CA SER A 61 -1.74 1.33 -0.68
C SER A 61 -1.49 0.69 -2.04
N PHE A 62 -0.59 1.25 -2.84
CA PHE A 62 -0.21 0.66 -4.13
C PHE A 62 1.14 1.19 -4.61
N ASN A 63 1.67 0.55 -5.65
CA ASN A 63 2.87 0.97 -6.34
C ASN A 63 2.48 1.78 -7.57
N SER A 64 2.86 3.06 -7.64
CA SER A 64 2.49 3.94 -8.75
C SER A 64 3.35 3.75 -10.01
N ARG A 65 4.54 3.15 -9.88
CA ARG A 65 5.58 3.14 -10.94
C ARG A 65 5.75 4.49 -11.64
N SER A 66 6.19 5.50 -10.90
CA SER A 66 6.11 6.92 -11.23
C SER A 66 4.74 7.51 -10.93
N LEU A 67 4.67 8.22 -9.81
CA LEU A 67 3.48 8.96 -9.38
C LEU A 67 3.17 10.09 -10.34
N ASN A 68 4.18 10.87 -10.76
CA ASN A 68 3.99 11.96 -11.71
C ASN A 68 3.37 11.46 -13.04
N CYS A 69 3.92 10.38 -13.61
CA CYS A 69 3.40 9.84 -14.87
C CYS A 69 1.99 9.24 -14.76
N ASN A 70 1.58 8.78 -13.57
CA ASN A 70 0.31 8.09 -13.35
C ASN A 70 -0.69 8.92 -12.53
N TYR A 71 -0.36 10.18 -12.21
CA TYR A 71 -1.11 10.99 -11.26
C TYR A 71 -2.58 11.16 -11.65
N SER A 72 -2.84 11.53 -12.92
CA SER A 72 -4.21 11.69 -13.43
C SER A 72 -5.04 10.40 -13.29
N LYS A 73 -4.46 9.25 -13.67
CA LYS A 73 -5.13 7.94 -13.55
C LYS A 73 -5.46 7.60 -12.08
N ILE A 74 -4.51 7.89 -11.18
CA ILE A 74 -4.68 7.68 -9.74
C ILE A 74 -5.79 8.57 -9.20
N LEU A 75 -5.79 9.86 -9.55
CA LEU A 75 -6.78 10.82 -9.10
C LEU A 75 -8.19 10.44 -9.59
N ASP A 76 -8.32 9.99 -10.84
CA ASP A 76 -9.59 9.51 -11.41
C ASP A 76 -10.11 8.30 -10.63
N CYS A 77 -9.24 7.32 -10.33
CA CYS A 77 -9.60 6.15 -9.53
C CYS A 77 -10.09 6.56 -8.13
N LEU A 78 -9.37 7.46 -7.46
CA LEU A 78 -9.75 7.95 -6.13
C LEU A 78 -11.06 8.73 -6.14
N THR A 79 -11.34 9.49 -7.20
CA THR A 79 -12.54 10.34 -7.32
C THR A 79 -13.79 9.53 -7.66
N GLN A 80 -13.64 8.43 -8.40
CA GLN A 80 -14.74 7.51 -8.69
C GLN A 80 -15.25 6.75 -7.45
N ASN A 81 -14.41 6.63 -6.42
CA ASN A 81 -14.82 6.02 -5.16
C ASN A 81 -15.80 6.90 -4.40
N LYS A 82 -16.95 6.34 -4.01
CA LYS A 82 -18.02 7.06 -3.28
C LYS A 82 -17.60 7.56 -1.89
N LYS A 83 -16.51 7.02 -1.34
CA LYS A 83 -15.97 7.36 -0.03
C LYS A 83 -14.46 7.58 -0.13
N ARG A 84 -13.96 8.50 0.70
CA ARG A 84 -12.53 8.86 0.76
C ARG A 84 -11.78 7.92 1.70
N PHE A 85 -10.55 7.55 1.34
CA PHE A 85 -9.63 6.84 2.22
C PHE A 85 -9.08 7.79 3.29
N GLN A 86 -8.80 7.28 4.48
CA GLN A 86 -8.19 8.12 5.52
C GLN A 86 -6.69 8.33 5.23
N ILE A 87 -6.06 7.31 4.66
CA ILE A 87 -4.65 7.27 4.34
C ILE A 87 -4.48 6.62 2.96
N ILE A 88 -3.65 7.21 2.11
CA ILE A 88 -3.25 6.63 0.81
C ILE A 88 -1.73 6.55 0.79
N ALA A 89 -1.17 5.36 0.74
CA ALA A 89 0.27 5.09 0.72
C ALA A 89 0.72 4.69 -0.69
N ILE A 90 1.65 5.45 -1.27
CA ILE A 90 2.15 5.23 -2.63
C ILE A 90 3.64 4.90 -2.56
N THR A 91 4.03 3.83 -3.26
CA THR A 91 5.43 3.39 -3.39
C THR A 91 5.91 3.52 -4.84
N GLU A 92 7.23 3.58 -5.04
CA GLU A 92 7.86 3.83 -6.34
C GLU A 92 7.33 5.13 -6.99
N THR A 93 7.35 6.21 -6.21
CA THR A 93 6.81 7.51 -6.63
C THR A 93 7.67 8.18 -7.70
N TRP A 94 8.99 8.00 -7.64
CA TRP A 94 9.97 8.56 -8.58
C TRP A 94 9.90 10.09 -8.70
N LEU A 95 9.41 10.76 -7.65
CA LEU A 95 9.38 12.22 -7.58
C LEU A 95 10.80 12.78 -7.49
N LYS A 96 10.97 13.94 -8.12
CA LYS A 96 12.11 14.83 -7.94
C LYS A 96 11.69 16.01 -7.07
N GLU A 97 12.67 16.79 -6.65
CA GLU A 97 12.42 18.05 -5.94
C GLU A 97 11.56 18.98 -6.80
N GLY A 98 10.45 19.45 -6.24
CA GLY A 98 9.45 20.30 -6.91
C GLY A 98 8.29 19.51 -7.55
N ASP A 99 8.45 18.23 -7.88
CA ASP A 99 7.38 17.44 -8.49
C ASP A 99 6.18 17.27 -7.52
N GLU A 100 6.40 17.38 -6.22
CA GLU A 100 5.37 17.25 -5.20
C GLU A 100 4.23 18.26 -5.36
N GLU A 101 4.50 19.46 -5.89
CA GLU A 101 3.49 20.52 -6.06
C GLU A 101 2.42 20.12 -7.09
N GLU A 102 2.81 19.32 -8.09
CA GLU A 102 1.94 18.89 -9.20
C GLU A 102 1.10 17.65 -8.86
N VAL A 103 1.38 16.97 -7.75
CA VAL A 103 0.72 15.71 -7.36
C VAL A 103 -0.05 15.83 -6.05
N GLN A 104 -0.52 17.03 -5.71
CA GLN A 104 -1.32 17.30 -4.50
C GLN A 104 -2.77 16.85 -4.66
N ILE A 105 -3.26 16.04 -3.71
CA ILE A 105 -4.66 15.56 -3.71
C ILE A 105 -5.49 16.42 -2.75
N GLU A 106 -6.54 17.05 -3.27
CA GLU A 106 -7.41 17.92 -2.47
C GLU A 106 -8.03 17.18 -1.26
N GLY A 107 -7.93 17.79 -0.08
CA GLY A 107 -8.43 17.24 1.18
C GLY A 107 -7.45 16.32 1.91
N TYR A 108 -6.21 16.22 1.42
CA TYR A 108 -5.15 15.46 2.04
C TYR A 108 -3.90 16.32 2.24
N GLU A 109 -3.18 16.01 3.33
CA GLU A 109 -1.81 16.46 3.56
C GLU A 109 -0.85 15.41 3.00
N MET A 110 0.10 15.83 2.18
CA MET A 110 1.09 14.95 1.56
C MET A 110 2.40 14.95 2.36
N TYR A 111 2.87 13.74 2.69
CA TYR A 111 4.21 13.49 3.20
C TYR A 111 4.96 12.62 2.21
N PHE A 112 6.22 12.92 1.91
CA PHE A 112 6.98 12.12 0.96
C PHE A 112 8.46 12.02 1.32
N MET A 113 9.11 11.01 0.75
CA MET A 113 10.54 10.81 0.89
C MET A 113 11.12 10.31 -0.42
N ASN A 114 11.97 11.14 -1.03
CA ASN A 114 12.70 10.80 -2.25
C ASN A 114 13.97 10.01 -1.92
N ARG A 115 14.45 9.21 -2.88
CA ARG A 115 15.73 8.50 -2.78
C ARG A 115 16.83 9.33 -3.44
N ASN A 116 17.69 9.94 -2.64
CA ASN A 116 18.65 10.94 -3.15
C ASN A 116 19.87 10.38 -3.90
N ASN A 117 20.01 9.06 -4.09
CA ASN A 117 21.25 8.46 -4.62
C ASN A 117 21.06 7.25 -5.54
N LYS A 118 19.83 6.93 -5.94
CA LYS A 118 19.53 5.78 -6.81
C LYS A 118 18.46 6.15 -7.82
N ARG A 119 18.51 5.57 -9.01
CA ARG A 119 17.43 5.68 -9.99
C ARG A 119 16.21 4.92 -9.46
N GLY A 120 15.07 5.60 -9.41
CA GLY A 120 13.79 5.03 -9.00
C GLY A 120 13.63 4.80 -7.48
N GLY A 121 12.40 4.53 -7.08
CA GLY A 121 11.94 4.43 -5.70
C GLY A 121 11.34 5.73 -5.17
N GLY A 122 11.24 5.81 -3.85
CA GLY A 122 10.54 6.89 -3.15
C GLY A 122 9.14 6.46 -2.70
N VAL A 123 8.64 7.16 -1.70
CA VAL A 123 7.33 6.90 -1.08
C VAL A 123 6.59 8.22 -0.85
N ALA A 124 5.27 8.16 -0.92
CA ALA A 124 4.38 9.25 -0.52
C ALA A 124 3.23 8.70 0.33
N LEU A 125 2.76 9.51 1.25
CA LEU A 125 1.62 9.26 2.11
C LEU A 125 0.70 10.46 2.04
N TYR A 126 -0.54 10.25 1.61
CA TYR A 126 -1.60 11.26 1.70
C TYR A 126 -2.45 10.94 2.91
N VAL A 127 -2.53 11.88 3.85
CA VAL A 127 -3.31 11.76 5.08
C VAL A 127 -4.50 12.72 5.00
N CYS A 128 -5.72 12.20 5.15
CA CYS A 128 -6.91 13.02 5.11
C CYS A 128 -6.86 14.08 6.22
N HIS A 129 -7.22 15.33 5.93
CA HIS A 129 -7.17 16.44 6.91
C HIS A 129 -8.00 16.21 8.18
N ASN A 130 -8.94 15.26 8.15
CA ASN A 130 -9.71 14.87 9.33
C ASN A 130 -8.88 14.05 10.35
N LEU A 131 -7.68 13.59 9.97
CA LEU A 131 -6.76 12.88 10.83
C LEU A 131 -5.58 13.80 11.21
N LYS A 132 -5.30 13.90 12.51
CA LYS A 132 -4.10 14.61 12.99
C LYS A 132 -2.87 13.75 12.74
N SER A 133 -1.87 14.29 12.05
CA SER A 133 -0.62 13.59 11.80
C SER A 133 0.59 14.53 11.92
N LYS A 134 1.78 13.95 12.07
CA LYS A 134 3.05 14.69 12.20
C LYS A 134 4.22 13.77 11.84
N VAL A 135 5.20 14.30 11.11
CA VAL A 135 6.46 13.58 10.85
C VAL A 135 7.34 13.54 12.10
N ILE A 136 7.84 12.36 12.42
CA ILE A 136 8.83 12.14 13.49
C ILE A 136 10.17 11.79 12.82
N HIS A 137 11.13 12.70 12.90
CA HIS A 137 12.47 12.49 12.32
C HIS A 137 13.39 11.64 13.19
N ASN A 138 13.22 11.70 14.52
CA ASN A 138 14.02 10.99 15.50
C ASN A 138 13.11 10.18 16.41
N VAL A 139 13.04 8.86 16.17
CA VAL A 139 12.42 7.93 17.11
C VAL A 139 13.46 7.61 18.16
N THR A 140 13.46 8.31 19.29
CA THR A 140 14.29 7.92 20.44
C THR A 140 13.64 6.72 21.10
N ASN A 141 14.25 5.55 20.94
CA ASN A 141 13.88 4.38 21.75
C ASN A 141 14.28 4.69 23.20
N SER A 142 13.30 5.07 24.02
CA SER A 142 13.49 5.10 25.46
C SER A 142 13.54 3.66 25.96
N SER A 143 14.74 3.08 25.98
CA SER A 143 15.00 1.85 26.71
C SER A 143 14.66 2.09 28.18
N SER A 144 13.57 1.47 28.65
CA SER A 144 13.23 1.37 30.08
C SER A 144 13.79 0.07 30.64
#